data_AF-A0A1G9V0J2-F1
#
_entry.id   AF-A0A1G9V0J2-F1
#
_cell.length_a   1.000
_cell.length_b   1.000
_cell.length_c   1.000
_cell.angle_alpha   90.00
_cell.angle_beta   90.00
_cell.angle_gamma   90.00
#
_symmetry.space_group_name_H-M   'P 1'
#
loop_
_entity.id
_entity.type
_entity.pdbx_description
1 polymer ?
#
loop_
_entity_poly.entity_id
_entity_poly.type
_entity_poly.pdbx_seq_one_letter_code
_entity_poly.pdbx_strand_id
1 'polypeptide(L)'
;MHTIVFHNRDTKAIRSLLKEIGEARYNSALMDEGITQPPITMNGFFLEFDTKTNNLSLFHRYPSHVTLFIMSVLGYWSVPNENWIMVRKENK
;
A
#
# COMPACT_ATOMS: atom_id res chain seq x y z
N MET A 1 10.59 13.87 -14.43
CA MET A 1 9.73 12.88 -15.12
C MET A 1 8.54 12.57 -14.23
N HIS A 2 7.32 12.59 -14.76
CA HIS A 2 6.14 12.16 -14.00
C HIS A 2 5.91 10.66 -14.21
N THR A 3 5.40 9.99 -13.19
CA THR A 3 5.00 8.58 -13.26
C THR A 3 3.50 8.50 -13.00
N ILE A 4 2.79 7.77 -13.86
CA ILE A 4 1.36 7.51 -13.67
C ILE A 4 1.26 6.34 -12.70
N VAL A 5 0.57 6.55 -11.59
CA VAL A 5 0.28 5.51 -10.62
C VAL A 5 -1.23 5.45 -10.38
N PHE A 6 -1.74 4.32 -9.96
CA PHE A 6 -3.14 4.16 -9.57
C PHE A 6 -3.22 3.93 -8.07
N HIS A 7 -4.11 4.63 -7.38
CA HIS A 7 -4.34 4.49 -5.95
C HIS A 7 -5.68 3.84 -5.67
N ASN A 8 -5.72 2.96 -4.66
CA ASN A 8 -6.96 2.38 -4.13
C ASN A 8 -7.01 2.51 -2.61
N ARG A 9 -8.13 3.00 -2.07
CA ARG A 9 -8.34 3.23 -0.62
C ARG A 9 -9.48 2.40 -0.05
N ASP A 10 -9.91 1.35 -0.74
CA ASP A 10 -10.97 0.47 -0.25
C ASP A 10 -10.51 -0.25 1.02
N THR A 11 -10.98 0.26 2.17
CA THR A 11 -10.62 -0.27 3.48
C THR A 11 -11.14 -1.69 3.72
N LYS A 12 -12.20 -2.14 3.01
CA LYS A 12 -12.70 -3.51 3.11
C LYS A 12 -11.76 -4.49 2.39
N ALA A 13 -11.35 -4.14 1.17
CA ALA A 13 -10.39 -4.93 0.41
C ALA A 13 -9.03 -4.98 1.12
N ILE A 14 -8.51 -3.83 1.55
CA ILE A 14 -7.23 -3.76 2.29
C ILE A 14 -7.29 -4.54 3.60
N ARG A 15 -8.40 -4.50 4.34
CA ARG A 15 -8.56 -5.31 5.55
C ARG A 15 -8.51 -6.81 5.23
N SER A 16 -9.13 -7.23 4.13
CA SER A 16 -9.11 -8.63 3.68
C SER A 16 -7.69 -9.03 3.27
N LEU A 17 -6.99 -8.14 2.56
CA LEU A 17 -5.59 -8.31 2.18
C LEU A 17 -4.66 -8.45 3.39
N LEU A 18 -4.80 -7.60 4.41
CA LEU A 18 -4.00 -7.71 5.64
C LEU A 18 -4.22 -9.04 6.36
N LYS A 19 -5.46 -9.57 6.35
CA LYS A 19 -5.76 -10.90 6.88
C LYS A 19 -5.12 -12.00 6.05
N GLU A 20 -5.10 -11.86 4.73
CA GLU A 20 -4.48 -12.82 3.81
C GLU A 20 -2.95 -12.84 3.93
N ILE A 21 -2.32 -11.67 4.06
CA ILE A 21 -0.88 -11.52 4.31
C ILE A 21 -0.49 -12.21 5.62
N GLY A 22 -1.31 -12.03 6.66
CA GLY A 22 -1.08 -12.56 7.98
C GLY A 22 -0.08 -11.74 8.80
N GLU A 23 -0.23 -11.83 10.12
CA GLU A 23 0.53 -11.01 11.08
C GLU A 23 2.05 -11.20 10.95
N ALA A 24 2.51 -12.45 10.87
CA ALA A 24 3.95 -12.75 10.81
C ALA A 24 4.62 -12.06 9.61
N ARG A 25 4.02 -12.16 8.42
CA ARG A 25 4.58 -11.60 7.19
C ARG A 25 4.50 -10.08 7.16
N TYR A 26 3.40 -9.54 7.66
CA TYR A 26 3.24 -8.10 7.82
C TYR A 26 4.30 -7.51 8.76
N ASN A 27 4.53 -8.15 9.91
CA ASN A 27 5.54 -7.70 10.86
C ASN A 27 6.96 -7.82 10.30
N SER A 28 7.28 -8.90 9.58
CA SER A 28 8.56 -9.01 8.86
C SER A 28 8.75 -7.88 7.86
N ALA A 29 7.73 -7.56 7.06
CA ALA A 29 7.80 -6.46 6.10
C ALA A 29 8.03 -5.10 6.78
N LEU A 30 7.37 -4.83 7.91
CA LEU A 30 7.63 -3.61 8.68
C LEU A 30 9.08 -3.53 9.19
N MET A 31 9.64 -4.67 9.65
CA MET A 31 11.03 -4.74 10.11
C MET A 31 12.03 -4.52 8.97
N ASP A 32 11.79 -5.12 7.81
CA ASP A 32 12.63 -5.00 6.61
C ASP A 32 12.70 -3.53 6.13
N GLU A 33 11.58 -2.80 6.23
CA GLU A 33 11.49 -1.37 5.89
C GLU A 33 11.94 -0.44 7.03
N GLY A 34 12.40 -0.98 8.16
CA GLY A 34 12.83 -0.19 9.31
C GLY A 34 11.71 0.61 10.01
N ILE A 35 10.45 0.20 9.83
CA ILE A 35 9.28 0.87 10.38
C ILE A 35 9.13 0.47 11.86
N THR A 36 9.56 1.37 12.74
CA THR A 36 9.48 1.18 14.20
C THR A 36 8.11 1.49 14.79
N GLN A 37 7.34 2.36 14.12
CA GLN A 37 6.00 2.74 14.53
C GLN A 37 5.00 2.16 13.52
N PRO A 38 4.39 1.00 13.79
CA PRO A 38 3.42 0.43 12.87
C PRO A 38 2.19 1.33 12.72
N PRO A 39 1.50 1.27 11.58
CA PRO A 39 0.16 1.84 11.44
C PRO A 39 -0.81 1.38 12.54
N ILE A 40 -1.34 2.33 13.30
CA ILE A 40 -2.25 2.06 14.43
C ILE A 40 -3.71 1.94 13.96
N THR A 41 -4.04 2.58 12.83
CA THR A 41 -5.42 2.64 12.33
C THR A 41 -5.49 2.21 10.88
N MET A 42 -6.66 1.67 10.49
CA MET A 42 -6.96 1.39 9.08
C MET A 42 -7.01 2.66 8.21
N ASN A 43 -7.22 3.82 8.83
CA ASN A 43 -7.21 5.09 8.12
C ASN A 43 -5.79 5.40 7.67
N GLY A 44 -5.63 5.68 6.38
CA GLY A 44 -4.34 5.98 5.76
C GLY A 44 -3.76 4.83 4.96
N PHE A 45 -4.26 3.60 5.08
CA PHE A 45 -3.84 2.54 4.15
C PHE A 45 -4.35 2.80 2.74
N PHE A 46 -3.50 2.50 1.76
CA PHE A 46 -3.87 2.51 0.36
C PHE A 46 -2.95 1.58 -0.43
N LEU A 47 -3.45 1.10 -1.56
CA LEU A 47 -2.65 0.39 -2.56
C LEU A 47 -2.21 1.38 -3.62
N GLU A 48 -0.99 1.22 -4.10
CA GLU A 48 -0.46 1.92 -5.26
C GLU A 48 -0.01 0.89 -6.30
N PHE A 49 -0.50 1.06 -7.52
CA PHE A 49 -0.01 0.34 -8.69
C PHE A 49 0.80 1.30 -9.56
N ASP A 50 2.08 1.01 -9.72
CA ASP A 50 2.98 1.78 -10.59
C ASP A 50 3.00 1.18 -12.00
N THR A 51 2.57 1.98 -12.97
CA THR A 51 2.46 1.56 -14.38
C THR A 51 3.80 1.34 -15.08
N LYS A 52 4.90 1.92 -14.57
CA LYS A 52 6.22 1.74 -15.17
C LYS A 52 6.90 0.47 -14.69
N THR A 53 6.76 0.19 -13.40
CA THR A 53 7.42 -0.96 -12.77
C THR A 53 6.52 -2.19 -12.70
N ASN A 54 5.22 -2.02 -12.99
CA ASN A 54 4.18 -3.04 -12.78
C ASN A 54 4.11 -3.56 -11.33
N ASN A 55 4.58 -2.75 -10.38
CA ASN A 55 4.56 -3.11 -8.98
C ASN A 55 3.24 -2.68 -8.34
N LEU A 56 2.61 -3.63 -7.66
CA LEU A 56 1.49 -3.38 -6.78
C LEU A 56 1.96 -3.44 -5.33
N SER A 57 1.73 -2.37 -4.59
CA SER A 57 2.35 -2.17 -3.28
C SER A 57 1.37 -1.58 -2.27
N LEU A 58 1.50 -2.02 -1.02
CA LEU A 58 0.75 -1.52 0.12
C LEU A 58 1.51 -0.37 0.78
N PHE A 59 0.79 0.72 1.01
CA PHE A 59 1.31 1.91 1.67
C PHE A 59 0.42 2.31 2.83
N HIS A 60 0.99 3.09 3.76
CA HIS A 60 0.25 3.82 4.78
C HIS A 60 0.64 5.30 4.79
N ARG A 61 -0.35 6.19 4.86
CA ARG A 61 -0.14 7.63 5.00
C ARG A 61 -0.63 8.12 6.37
N TYR A 62 0.29 8.70 7.14
CA TYR A 62 -0.05 9.34 8.41
C TYR A 62 -0.75 10.69 8.21
N PRO A 63 -1.45 11.20 9.24
CA PRO A 63 -1.97 12.57 9.26
C PRO A 63 -0.91 13.65 9.02
N SER A 64 0.36 13.38 9.38
CA SER A 64 1.53 14.23 9.08
C SER A 64 1.93 14.23 7.60
N HIS A 65 1.18 13.55 6.74
CA HIS A 65 1.41 13.34 5.31
C HIS A 65 2.64 12.51 4.94
N VAL A 66 3.35 11.94 5.91
CA VAL A 66 4.40 10.94 5.67
C VAL A 66 3.77 9.67 5.11
N THR A 67 4.31 9.17 4.00
CA THR A 67 3.87 7.93 3.35
C THR A 67 4.93 6.86 3.54
N LEU A 68 4.54 5.74 4.13
CA LEU A 68 5.35 4.55 4.30
C LEU A 68 5.00 3.53 3.21
N PHE A 69 6.01 3.02 2.53
CA PHE A 69 5.93 1.76 1.82
C PHE A 69 5.99 0.63 2.85
N ILE A 70 5.13 -0.37 2.73
CA ILE A 70 5.12 -1.51 3.65
C ILE A 70 5.63 -2.75 2.93
N MET A 71 5.00 -3.12 1.81
CA MET A 71 5.41 -4.28 1.03
C MET A 71 4.79 -4.29 -0.36
N SER A 72 5.39 -5.06 -1.27
CA SER A 72 4.68 -5.48 -2.48
C SER A 72 3.59 -6.50 -2.15
N VAL A 73 2.43 -6.33 -2.77
CA VAL A 73 1.27 -7.21 -2.62
C VAL A 73 0.83 -7.80 -3.96
N LEU A 74 1.75 -7.91 -4.91
CA LEU A 74 1.52 -8.68 -6.13
C LEU A 74 1.31 -10.16 -5.77
N GLY A 75 0.25 -10.77 -6.30
CA GLY A 75 -0.06 -12.18 -6.11
C GLY A 75 -1.02 -12.51 -4.96
N TYR A 76 -1.48 -11.52 -4.20
CA TYR A 76 -2.56 -11.70 -3.23
C TYR A 76 -3.94 -11.59 -3.90
N TRP A 77 -4.91 -12.35 -3.41
CA TRP A 77 -6.25 -12.46 -3.99
C TRP A 77 -7.17 -11.31 -3.58
N SER A 78 -6.94 -10.72 -2.41
CA SER A 78 -7.79 -9.66 -1.84
C SER A 78 -7.53 -8.26 -2.45
N VAL A 79 -6.79 -8.18 -3.55
CA VAL A 79 -6.55 -6.93 -4.28
C VAL A 79 -7.88 -6.46 -4.90
N PRO A 80 -8.28 -5.20 -4.69
CA PRO A 80 -9.52 -4.67 -5.25
C PRO A 80 -9.46 -4.56 -6.77
N ASN A 81 -10.56 -4.92 -7.44
CA ASN A 81 -10.69 -4.83 -8.90
C ASN A 81 -11.23 -3.46 -9.37
N GLU A 82 -11.83 -2.69 -8.46
CA GLU A 82 -12.57 -1.47 -8.78
C GLU A 82 -12.09 -0.28 -7.92
N ASN A 83 -12.55 0.94 -8.24
CA ASN A 83 -12.29 2.17 -7.49
C ASN A 83 -10.81 2.62 -7.48
N TRP A 84 -10.06 2.25 -8.52
CA TRP A 84 -8.72 2.76 -8.75
C TRP A 84 -8.76 4.18 -9.29
N ILE A 85 -7.99 5.08 -8.66
CA ILE A 85 -7.89 6.48 -9.05
C ILE A 85 -6.50 6.71 -9.66
N MET A 86 -6.46 7.22 -10.89
CA MET A 86 -5.22 7.60 -11.54
C MET A 86 -4.64 8.87 -10.89
N VAL A 87 -3.36 8.81 -10.52
CA VAL A 87 -2.61 9.89 -9.89
C VAL A 87 -1.32 10.12 -10.67
N ARG A 88 -0.97 11.40 -10.89
CA ARG A 88 0.35 11.79 -11.40
C ARG A 88 1.29 11.96 -10.21
N LYS A 89 2.27 11.06 -10.09
CA LYS A 89 3.31 11.14 -9.06
C LYS A 89 4.53 11.85 -9.64
N GLU A 90 4.98 12.89 -8.94
CA GLU A 90 6.26 13.52 -9.24
C GLU A 90 7.36 12.66 -8.64
N ASN A 91 8.31 12.22 -9.47
CA ASN A 91 9.53 11.61 -8.97
C ASN A 91 10.36 12.77 -8.37
N LYS A 92 10.49 12.81 -7.05
CA LYS A 92 11.48 13.65 -6.37
C LYS A 92 12.87 13.05 -6.50
#